data_AF-A0A6G4A7L4-F1
#
_entry.id   AF-A0A6G4A7L4-F1
#
_cell.length_a   1.000
_cell.length_b   1.000
_cell.length_c   1.000
_cell.angle_alpha   90.00
_cell.angle_beta   90.00
_cell.angle_gamma   90.00
#
_symmetry.space_group_name_H-M   'P 1'
#
loop_
_entity.id
_entity.type
_entity.pdbx_description
1 polymer ?
#
loop_
_entity_poly.entity_id
_entity_poly.type
_entity_poly.pdbx_seq_one_letter_code
_entity_poly.pdbx_strand_id
1 'polypeptide(L)'
;MKTLVRNTAVIVALGALIVSALPVVAMAASSTAPSYSLITTQSYGDIKRVPVSDNSNVGWVAYVLDGNTHKYIVNLNGAPYGARKTILTNQAVPYGWAFTTYDGKTQNILNLNGAPIGSIDSVLDSSPIPSGWVVIARNNGIKSIKKVS
;
A
#
# COMPACT_ATOMS: atom_id res chain seq x y z
N MET A 1 -62.77 -45.90 -10.94
CA MET A 1 -61.91 -45.11 -10.02
C MET A 1 -61.48 -43.83 -10.75
N LYS A 2 -61.80 -42.68 -10.16
CA LYS A 2 -61.21 -41.32 -10.31
C LYS A 2 -60.94 -40.75 -11.73
N THR A 3 -61.89 -39.90 -12.16
CA THR A 3 -61.82 -38.59 -12.87
C THR A 3 -60.46 -38.08 -13.38
N LEU A 4 -60.30 -37.76 -14.68
CA LEU A 4 -60.57 -36.47 -15.41
C LEU A 4 -59.62 -35.34 -14.91
N VAL A 5 -58.85 -34.61 -15.72
CA VAL A 5 -59.32 -33.55 -16.65
C VAL A 5 -58.30 -33.27 -17.78
N ARG A 6 -58.84 -33.20 -19.01
CA ARG A 6 -58.22 -32.67 -20.25
C ARG A 6 -58.23 -31.15 -20.23
N ASN A 7 -57.25 -30.47 -20.81
CA ASN A 7 -57.38 -29.10 -21.32
C ASN A 7 -56.28 -28.84 -22.36
N THR A 8 -56.41 -28.10 -23.46
CA THR A 8 -57.53 -27.58 -24.27
C THR A 8 -56.88 -27.13 -25.59
N ALA A 9 -57.65 -27.21 -26.67
CA ALA A 9 -57.22 -27.07 -28.05
C ALA A 9 -56.56 -25.74 -28.44
N VAL A 10 -55.69 -25.89 -29.43
CA VAL A 10 -55.12 -24.88 -30.32
C VAL A 10 -56.23 -24.19 -31.11
N ILE A 11 -56.25 -22.85 -31.12
CA ILE A 11 -56.89 -22.06 -32.19
C ILE A 11 -55.87 -21.03 -32.66
N VAL A 12 -55.44 -21.20 -33.90
CA VAL A 12 -54.60 -20.27 -34.68
C VAL A 12 -55.52 -19.23 -35.29
N ALA A 13 -55.31 -17.95 -34.98
CA ALA A 13 -55.89 -16.84 -35.72
C ALA A 13 -54.81 -16.26 -36.64
N LEU A 14 -55.08 -16.29 -37.95
CA LEU A 14 -54.34 -15.59 -39.00
C LEU A 14 -54.43 -14.08 -38.79
N GLY A 15 -53.32 -13.36 -38.96
CA GLY A 15 -53.33 -11.89 -38.95
C GLY A 15 -52.01 -11.28 -39.42
N ALA A 16 -51.92 -11.07 -40.74
CA ALA A 16 -51.10 -10.08 -41.46
C ALA A 16 -49.71 -9.69 -40.93
N LEU A 17 -48.67 -10.12 -41.65
CA LEU A 17 -47.30 -9.62 -41.51
C LEU A 17 -47.16 -8.28 -42.29
N ILE A 18 -47.18 -7.16 -41.59
CA ILE A 18 -46.80 -5.86 -42.16
C ILE A 18 -45.29 -5.68 -41.91
N VAL A 19 -44.51 -5.56 -42.99
CA VAL A 19 -43.08 -5.23 -42.93
C VAL A 19 -42.95 -3.75 -42.57
N SER A 20 -42.64 -3.46 -41.30
CA SER A 20 -42.14 -2.15 -40.91
C SER A 20 -40.61 -2.23 -40.79
N ALA A 21 -39.93 -1.44 -41.62
CA ALA A 21 -38.49 -1.24 -41.52
C ALA A 21 -38.17 -0.58 -40.17
N LEU A 22 -37.45 -1.31 -39.31
CA LEU A 22 -36.94 -0.75 -38.06
C LEU A 22 -35.74 0.17 -38.38
N PRO A 23 -35.64 1.37 -37.77
CA PRO A 23 -34.38 2.10 -37.79
C PRO A 23 -33.35 1.32 -36.98
N VAL A 24 -32.16 1.09 -37.54
CA VAL A 24 -31.00 0.63 -36.77
C VAL A 24 -30.64 1.75 -35.80
N VAL A 25 -31.13 1.66 -34.57
CA VAL A 25 -30.65 2.50 -33.48
C VAL A 25 -29.25 2.00 -33.16
N ALA A 26 -28.24 2.80 -33.54
CA ALA A 26 -26.89 2.60 -33.06
C ALA A 26 -26.91 2.64 -31.53
N MET A 27 -26.79 1.48 -30.89
CA MET A 27 -26.51 1.40 -29.47
C MET A 27 -25.08 1.93 -29.29
N ALA A 28 -24.95 3.24 -29.03
CA ALA A 28 -23.75 3.75 -28.42
C ALA A 28 -23.63 3.04 -27.07
N ALA A 29 -22.80 2.00 -27.01
CA ALA A 29 -22.40 1.42 -25.75
C ALA A 29 -21.73 2.56 -24.97
N SER A 30 -22.46 3.12 -24.01
CA SER A 30 -21.87 3.94 -22.96
C SER A 30 -20.95 3.01 -22.19
N SER A 31 -19.68 2.92 -22.63
CA SER A 31 -18.63 2.40 -21.78
C SER A 31 -18.51 3.39 -20.65
N THR A 32 -19.23 3.16 -19.56
CA THR A 32 -18.85 3.70 -18.27
C THR A 32 -17.47 3.16 -18.00
N ALA A 33 -16.45 3.97 -18.33
CA ALA A 33 -15.10 3.72 -17.87
C ALA A 33 -15.20 3.50 -16.36
N PRO A 34 -14.53 2.46 -15.80
CA PRO A 34 -14.49 2.30 -14.36
C PRO A 34 -14.00 3.63 -13.79
N SER A 35 -14.82 4.25 -12.94
CA SER A 35 -14.42 5.41 -12.17
C SER A 35 -13.28 4.96 -11.27
N TYR A 36 -12.04 5.25 -11.66
CA TYR A 36 -10.89 5.09 -10.78
C TYR A 36 -10.96 6.20 -9.72
N SER A 37 -11.79 6.00 -8.71
CA SER A 37 -11.82 6.86 -7.53
C SER A 37 -11.36 6.06 -6.34
N LEU A 38 -10.05 5.88 -6.20
CA LEU A 38 -9.40 5.64 -4.91
C LEU A 38 -8.01 6.27 -4.94
N ILE A 39 -7.93 7.60 -4.86
CA ILE A 39 -6.82 8.18 -4.09
C ILE A 39 -7.16 7.85 -2.64
N THR A 40 -6.89 6.61 -2.22
CA THR A 40 -6.64 6.36 -0.81
C THR A 40 -5.40 7.18 -0.51
N THR A 41 -5.57 8.32 0.14
CA THR A 41 -4.47 9.15 0.63
C THR A 41 -3.75 8.36 1.72
N GLN A 42 -2.91 7.43 1.29
CA GLN A 42 -2.12 6.57 2.15
C GLN A 42 -1.27 7.49 3.04
N SER A 43 -1.45 7.35 4.35
CA SER A 43 -0.84 8.18 5.36
C SER A 43 0.26 7.43 6.08
N TYR A 44 1.19 8.16 6.69
CA TYR A 44 2.18 7.58 7.59
C TYR A 44 1.48 6.71 8.64
N GLY A 45 1.98 5.49 8.81
CA GLY A 45 1.46 4.55 9.80
C GLY A 45 0.33 3.65 9.31
N ASP A 46 -0.20 3.87 8.09
CA ASP A 46 -1.12 2.91 7.48
C ASP A 46 -0.49 1.53 7.40
N ILE A 47 -1.30 0.48 7.58
CA ILE A 47 -0.86 -0.91 7.59
C ILE A 47 -1.61 -1.69 6.52
N LYS A 48 -0.89 -2.58 5.82
CA LYS A 48 -1.50 -3.58 4.94
C LYS A 48 -0.79 -4.92 5.01
N ARG A 49 -1.52 -5.97 4.67
CA ARG A 49 -1.03 -7.34 4.56
C ARG A 49 -0.73 -7.64 3.10
N VAL A 50 0.47 -8.13 2.81
CA VAL A 50 0.92 -8.44 1.45
C VAL A 50 1.64 -9.79 1.43
N PRO A 51 1.73 -10.46 0.25
CA PRO A 51 2.60 -11.62 0.10
C PRO A 51 4.06 -11.29 0.47
N VAL A 52 4.81 -12.27 1.01
CA VAL A 52 6.23 -12.07 1.37
C VAL A 52 7.06 -11.64 0.17
N SER A 53 6.72 -12.15 -1.02
CA SER A 53 7.37 -11.84 -2.30
C SER A 53 7.02 -10.46 -2.87
N ASP A 54 6.00 -9.76 -2.34
CA ASP A 54 5.63 -8.44 -2.82
C ASP A 54 6.62 -7.37 -2.35
N ASN A 55 7.31 -6.76 -3.32
CA ASN A 55 8.28 -5.68 -3.14
C ASN A 55 7.86 -4.38 -3.88
N SER A 56 6.62 -4.28 -4.34
CA SER A 56 6.12 -3.15 -5.14
C SER A 56 5.71 -1.92 -4.30
N ASN A 57 5.71 -2.04 -2.97
CA ASN A 57 5.18 -1.04 -2.06
C ASN A 57 6.24 -0.01 -1.66
N VAL A 58 6.52 0.94 -2.55
CA VAL A 58 7.53 1.98 -2.31
C VAL A 58 7.20 2.83 -1.08
N GLY A 59 8.17 2.99 -0.18
CA GLY A 59 8.01 3.73 1.07
C GLY A 59 7.28 2.97 2.18
N TRP A 60 6.96 1.70 1.95
CA TRP A 60 6.44 0.80 2.97
C TRP A 60 7.51 -0.19 3.41
N VAL A 61 7.49 -0.57 4.69
CA VAL A 61 8.48 -1.51 5.25
C VAL A 61 7.80 -2.59 6.08
N ALA A 62 8.31 -3.82 6.00
CA ALA A 62 7.78 -4.93 6.80
C ALA A 62 8.18 -4.82 8.27
N TYR A 63 7.20 -5.00 9.14
CA TYR A 63 7.42 -4.94 10.59
C TYR A 63 7.02 -6.24 11.31
N VAL A 64 6.19 -7.09 10.68
CA VAL A 64 5.78 -8.39 11.21
C VAL A 64 5.61 -9.40 10.07
N LEU A 65 6.00 -10.65 10.29
CA LEU A 65 5.67 -11.78 9.41
C LEU A 65 4.34 -12.41 9.84
N ASP A 66 3.50 -12.77 8.88
CA ASP A 66 2.26 -13.52 9.08
C ASP A 66 2.41 -14.89 8.43
N GLY A 67 3.06 -15.79 9.17
CA GLY A 67 3.52 -17.07 8.65
C GLY A 67 4.59 -16.92 7.56
N ASN A 68 4.65 -17.90 6.66
CA ASN A 68 5.67 -17.96 5.60
C ASN A 68 5.21 -17.35 4.27
N THR A 69 3.93 -16.99 4.15
CA THR A 69 3.33 -16.54 2.88
C THR A 69 3.04 -15.05 2.87
N HIS A 70 2.83 -14.42 4.03
CA HIS A 70 2.46 -13.01 4.12
C HIS A 70 3.27 -12.25 5.16
N LYS A 71 3.24 -10.93 5.04
CA LYS A 71 3.85 -9.97 5.95
C LYS A 71 2.93 -8.76 6.12
N TYR A 72 3.01 -8.13 7.29
CA TYR A 72 2.44 -6.81 7.51
C TYR A 72 3.49 -5.75 7.22
N ILE A 73 3.11 -4.77 6.40
CA ILE A 73 3.94 -3.62 6.05
C ILE A 73 3.27 -2.34 6.54
N VAL A 74 4.10 -1.36 6.92
CA VAL A 74 3.67 -0.04 7.40
C VAL A 74 4.17 1.05 6.47
N ASN A 75 3.33 2.05 6.20
CA ASN A 75 3.68 3.20 5.37
C ASN A 75 4.57 4.15 6.16
N LEU A 76 5.73 4.50 5.59
CA LEU A 76 6.66 5.47 6.17
C LEU A 76 6.63 6.84 5.46
N ASN A 77 5.86 6.96 4.38
CA ASN A 77 5.72 8.20 3.64
C ASN A 77 5.02 9.28 4.47
N GLY A 78 5.53 10.51 4.42
CA GLY A 78 4.96 11.64 5.16
C GLY A 78 5.22 11.61 6.68
N ALA A 79 6.08 10.70 7.16
CA ALA A 79 6.47 10.70 8.57
C ALA A 79 7.12 12.04 8.97
N PRO A 80 6.81 12.60 10.15
CA PRO A 80 7.50 13.78 10.66
C PRO A 80 8.92 13.45 11.14
N TYR A 81 9.78 14.46 11.25
CA TYR A 81 11.07 14.34 11.94
C TYR A 81 10.86 13.76 13.34
N GLY A 82 11.74 12.84 13.75
CA GLY A 82 11.66 12.20 15.06
C GLY A 82 10.72 10.99 15.11
N ALA A 83 9.96 10.71 14.05
CA ALA A 83 9.12 9.52 13.96
C ALA A 83 9.95 8.24 14.09
N ARG A 84 9.44 7.26 14.83
CA ARG A 84 10.12 5.98 15.08
C ARG A 84 9.25 4.79 14.70
N LYS A 85 9.88 3.74 14.17
CA LYS A 85 9.24 2.45 13.91
C LYS A 85 10.19 1.30 14.17
N THR A 86 9.63 0.18 14.60
CA THR A 86 10.32 -1.11 14.66
C THR A 86 10.01 -1.85 13.37
N ILE A 87 11.04 -2.37 12.71
CA ILE A 87 10.95 -3.11 11.45
C ILE A 87 11.65 -4.47 11.59
N LEU A 88 11.32 -5.42 10.73
CA LEU A 88 12.03 -6.69 10.69
C LEU A 88 13.50 -6.49 10.29
N THR A 89 14.37 -7.34 10.80
CA THR A 89 15.77 -7.38 10.34
C THR A 89 15.82 -7.71 8.85
N ASN A 90 16.77 -7.12 8.12
CA ASN A 90 16.96 -7.22 6.66
C ASN A 90 15.99 -6.43 5.80
N GLN A 91 15.21 -5.53 6.38
CA GLN A 91 14.47 -4.55 5.59
C GLN A 91 15.38 -3.40 5.15
N ALA A 92 15.20 -2.94 3.91
CA ALA A 92 15.88 -1.75 3.43
C ALA A 92 15.41 -0.52 4.22
N VAL A 93 16.36 0.28 4.69
CA VAL A 93 16.06 1.56 5.35
C VAL A 93 15.68 2.58 4.28
N PRO A 94 14.52 3.23 4.38
CA PRO A 94 14.17 4.29 3.45
C PRO A 94 15.14 5.47 3.55
N TYR A 95 15.26 6.22 2.45
CA TYR A 95 16.07 7.42 2.44
C TYR A 95 15.65 8.41 3.53
N GLY A 96 16.65 8.99 4.22
CA GLY A 96 16.41 9.92 5.32
C GLY A 96 16.00 9.27 6.65
N TRP A 97 15.93 7.94 6.72
CA TRP A 97 15.81 7.20 7.98
C TRP A 97 17.16 6.64 8.43
N ALA A 98 17.29 6.37 9.73
CA ALA A 98 18.49 5.85 10.35
C ALA A 98 18.18 4.79 11.41
N PHE A 99 19.08 3.82 11.61
CA PHE A 99 18.96 2.83 12.68
C PHE A 99 19.34 3.41 14.04
N THR A 100 18.56 3.08 15.06
CA THR A 100 18.81 3.51 16.45
C THR A 100 19.09 2.34 17.38
N THR A 101 18.46 1.17 17.16
CA THR A 101 18.73 -0.05 17.92
C THR A 101 18.55 -1.29 17.05
N TYR A 102 19.18 -2.39 17.46
CA TYR A 102 19.09 -3.71 16.84
C TYR A 102 19.11 -4.78 17.94
N ASP A 103 18.17 -5.72 17.91
CA ASP A 103 18.05 -6.79 18.94
C ASP A 103 18.33 -8.20 18.39
N GLY A 104 18.77 -8.32 17.13
CA GLY A 104 18.94 -9.60 16.44
C GLY A 104 17.77 -9.98 15.53
N LYS A 105 16.55 -9.57 15.87
CA LYS A 105 15.31 -9.93 15.15
C LYS A 105 14.62 -8.72 14.51
N THR A 106 14.70 -7.56 15.16
CA THR A 106 14.12 -6.31 14.73
C THR A 106 15.12 -5.16 14.81
N GLN A 107 14.80 -4.09 14.10
CA GLN A 107 15.58 -2.85 14.06
C GLN A 107 14.65 -1.68 14.33
N ASN A 108 15.07 -0.75 15.17
CA ASN A 108 14.36 0.52 15.34
C ASN A 108 14.95 1.56 14.40
N ILE A 109 14.09 2.21 13.62
CA ILE A 109 14.44 3.29 12.73
C ILE A 109 13.88 4.62 13.22
N LEU A 110 14.59 5.69 12.89
CA LEU A 110 14.27 7.08 13.19
C LEU A 110 14.23 7.90 11.90
N ASN A 111 13.19 8.70 11.72
CA ASN A 111 13.09 9.62 10.59
C ASN A 111 13.87 10.90 10.86
N LEU A 112 14.84 11.20 10.00
CA LEU A 112 15.69 12.39 10.05
C LEU A 112 15.30 13.42 8.99
N ASN A 113 14.30 13.13 8.16
CA ASN A 113 13.76 14.07 7.18
C ASN A 113 13.08 15.25 7.87
N GLY A 114 13.29 16.46 7.36
CA GLY A 114 12.71 17.69 7.91
C GLY A 114 13.33 18.16 9.22
N ALA A 115 14.45 17.57 9.66
CA ALA A 115 15.17 18.03 10.84
C ALA A 115 15.67 19.47 10.65
N PRO A 116 15.50 20.36 11.66
CA PRO A 116 16.13 21.67 11.66
C PRO A 116 17.66 21.60 11.58
N ILE A 117 18.29 22.60 10.94
CA ILE A 117 19.75 22.74 10.97
C ILE A 117 20.21 22.87 12.42
N GLY A 118 21.25 22.12 12.78
CA GLY A 118 21.79 22.06 14.14
C GLY A 118 21.23 20.93 14.99
N SER A 119 20.16 20.23 14.56
CA SER A 119 19.67 19.02 15.24
C SER A 119 20.77 17.97 15.37
N ILE A 120 20.80 17.29 16.52
CA ILE A 120 21.75 16.22 16.84
C ILE A 120 20.97 14.95 17.21
N ASP A 121 21.33 13.84 16.58
CA ASP A 121 20.76 12.53 16.87
C ASP A 121 21.83 11.47 17.06
N SER A 122 21.51 10.44 17.85
CA SER A 122 22.35 9.27 18.06
C SER A 122 21.78 8.08 17.30
N VAL A 123 22.60 7.51 16.41
CA VAL A 123 22.24 6.39 15.54
C VAL A 123 23.29 5.30 15.64
N LEU A 124 22.94 4.05 15.32
CA LEU A 124 23.90 2.95 15.28
C LEU A 124 25.03 3.28 14.28
N ASP A 125 26.26 2.87 14.56
CA ASP A 125 27.41 3.17 13.70
C ASP A 125 27.28 2.53 12.30
N SER A 126 26.54 1.42 12.18
CA SER A 126 26.15 0.80 10.91
C SER A 126 25.04 1.55 10.14
N SER A 127 24.37 2.52 10.76
CA SER A 127 23.29 3.27 10.11
C SER A 127 23.77 4.08 8.91
N PRO A 128 22.99 4.16 7.82
CA PRO A 128 23.24 5.16 6.79
C PRO A 128 23.23 6.58 7.39
N ILE A 129 24.04 7.47 6.81
CA ILE A 129 24.03 8.91 7.08
C ILE A 129 23.25 9.59 5.96
N PRO A 130 22.10 10.23 6.25
CA PRO A 130 21.36 10.96 5.22
C PRO A 130 22.11 12.20 4.73
N SER A 131 21.75 12.68 3.55
CA SER A 131 22.32 13.92 3.01
C SER A 131 22.13 15.10 3.95
N GLY A 132 23.17 15.95 4.02
CA GLY A 132 23.20 17.12 4.89
C GLY A 132 23.39 16.83 6.37
N TRP A 133 23.67 15.57 6.75
CA TRP A 133 24.12 15.20 8.08
C TRP A 133 25.61 14.89 8.09
N VAL A 134 26.29 15.21 9.18
CA VAL A 134 27.70 14.88 9.42
C VAL A 134 27.88 14.17 10.75
N VAL A 135 28.86 13.29 10.83
CA VAL A 135 29.21 12.62 12.11
C VAL A 135 30.07 13.57 12.95
N ILE A 136 29.67 13.78 14.20
CA ILE A 136 30.37 14.66 15.15
C ILE A 136 31.03 13.91 16.31
N ALA A 137 30.58 12.68 16.61
CA ALA A 137 31.18 11.83 17.63
C ALA A 137 30.86 10.35 17.38
N ARG A 138 31.69 9.46 17.93
CA ARG A 138 31.47 8.00 17.95
C ARG A 138 31.80 7.43 19.31
N ASN A 139 30.96 6.54 19.83
CA ASN A 139 31.17 5.86 21.09
C ASN A 139 30.40 4.53 21.11
N ASN A 140 31.08 3.42 21.44
CA ASN A 140 30.46 2.11 21.69
C ASN A 140 29.44 1.66 20.62
N GLY A 141 29.80 1.76 19.34
CA GLY A 141 28.92 1.34 18.23
C GLY A 141 27.75 2.29 17.95
N ILE A 142 27.74 3.48 18.56
CA ILE A 142 26.82 4.58 18.27
C ILE A 142 27.61 5.76 17.71
N LYS A 143 27.02 6.46 16.75
CA LYS A 143 27.52 7.74 16.24
C LYS A 143 26.51 8.84 16.47
N SER A 144 27.00 9.99 16.91
CA SER A 144 26.21 11.23 16.98
C SER A 144 26.37 11.98 15.66
N ILE A 145 25.24 12.36 15.09
CA ILE A 145 25.17 13.04 13.80
C ILE A 145 24.53 14.41 13.99
N LYS A 146 24.96 15.39 13.20
CA LYS A 146 24.44 16.76 13.23
C LYS A 146 23.93 17.18 11.86
N LYS A 147 22.75 17.78 11.80
CA LYS A 147 22.20 18.38 10.57
C LYS A 147 22.93 19.69 10.28
N VAL A 148 23.48 19.83 9.07
CA VAL A 148 24.26 21.01 8.65
C VAL A 148 23.73 21.70 7.40
N SER A 149 22.88 21.04 6.62
CA SER A 149 22.24 21.60 5.41
C SER A 149 20.96 20.84 5.07
#